data_AF-A0A183D2S7-F1
#
_entry.id   AF-A0A183D2S7-F1
#
_cell.length_a   1.000
_cell.length_b   1.000
_cell.length_c   1.000
_cell.angle_alpha   90.00
_cell.angle_beta   90.00
_cell.angle_gamma   90.00
#
_symmetry.space_group_name_H-M   'P 1'
#
loop_
_entity.id
_entity.type
_entity.pdbx_description
1 polymer ?
#
loop_
_entity_poly.entity_id
_entity_poly.type
_entity_poly.pdbx_seq_one_letter_code
_entity_poly.pdbx_strand_id
1 'polypeptide(L)'
;MPSKEEICSYVARALVEVTCLEEDCGHVYRDPILPDTVLSLGPQLRTSEHVLLSTSKNVHFSLSIGEYGNRAYGKVPKCTARTLSVMPAFAEKKYYTMPWGNHKPVCEIPCAWEDVSFRMGHSNILQKIAKMLLYYSGLAKLKSNSKATASSFIVDAIEQACDDFAKLSDCIERDWESSLSSSLDRQRRRIIISTIVKMIEDFAALKFDKSDMFQVNEAALDQLQRTAERLLAISNEPEMSIPDAVLSMCDGEELLAFARIPVNEVN
;
A
#
# COMPACT_ATOMS: atom_id res chain seq x y z
N MET A 1 35.59 19.75 -0.74
CA MET A 1 35.35 18.31 -1.02
C MET A 1 33.87 18.09 -0.79
N PRO A 2 33.04 17.91 -1.83
CA PRO A 2 31.62 17.70 -1.64
C PRO A 2 31.44 16.37 -0.92
N SER A 3 30.66 16.39 0.16
CA SER A 3 30.19 15.19 0.86
C SER A 3 29.58 14.25 -0.18
N LYS A 4 30.01 12.99 -0.20
CA LYS A 4 29.31 11.95 -0.94
C LYS A 4 27.88 11.93 -0.42
N GLU A 5 26.93 12.44 -1.20
CA GLU A 5 25.52 12.12 -1.00
C GLU A 5 25.45 10.59 -1.05
N GLU A 6 25.09 9.97 0.07
CA GLU A 6 24.80 8.54 0.12
C GLU A 6 23.53 8.31 -0.70
N ILE A 7 23.71 8.12 -1.99
CA ILE A 7 22.65 7.73 -2.91
C ILE A 7 22.24 6.31 -2.50
N CYS A 8 21.04 6.18 -1.92
CA CYS A 8 20.50 4.87 -1.56
C CYS A 8 19.97 4.20 -2.84
N SER A 9 20.44 2.98 -3.10
CA SER A 9 19.99 2.19 -4.25
C SER A 9 18.74 1.41 -3.85
N TYR A 10 17.59 1.82 -4.40
CA TYR A 10 16.35 1.10 -4.28
C TYR A 10 16.21 0.12 -5.45
N VAL A 11 15.69 -1.07 -5.16
CA VAL A 11 15.33 -2.04 -6.21
C VAL A 11 13.85 -2.30 -6.10
N ALA A 12 13.09 -1.78 -7.05
CA ALA A 12 11.68 -2.12 -7.16
C ALA A 12 11.53 -3.40 -7.98
N ARG A 13 10.77 -4.36 -7.45
CA ARG A 13 10.45 -5.61 -8.15
C ARG A 13 8.94 -5.78 -8.19
N ALA A 14 8.41 -6.10 -9.36
CA ALA A 14 7.00 -6.44 -9.54
C ALA A 14 6.86 -7.84 -10.11
N LEU A 15 6.10 -8.66 -9.40
CA LEU A 15 5.65 -9.97 -9.86
C LEU A 15 4.24 -9.79 -10.45
N VAL A 16 4.05 -10.13 -11.71
CA VAL A 16 2.76 -9.93 -12.40
C VAL A 16 2.04 -11.26 -12.57
N GLU A 17 0.81 -11.34 -12.06
CA GLU A 17 -0.08 -12.47 -12.28
C GLU A 17 -1.34 -11.95 -12.98
N VAL A 18 -1.70 -12.55 -14.11
CA VAL A 18 -2.87 -12.15 -14.90
C VAL A 18 -3.87 -13.27 -14.84
N THR A 19 -5.06 -12.97 -14.32
CA THR A 19 -6.19 -13.90 -14.27
C THR A 19 -7.37 -13.31 -15.02
N CYS A 20 -8.11 -14.16 -15.73
CA CYS A 20 -9.34 -13.74 -16.41
C CYS A 20 -10.51 -13.77 -15.43
N LEU A 21 -11.27 -12.68 -15.35
CA LEU A 21 -12.53 -12.62 -14.65
C LEU A 21 -13.67 -12.75 -15.68
N GLU A 22 -14.03 -13.97 -16.06
CA GLU A 22 -15.38 -14.23 -16.60
C GLU A 22 -16.33 -14.48 -15.42
N GLU A 23 -17.57 -14.02 -15.55
CA GLU A 23 -18.60 -13.97 -14.47
C GLU A 23 -18.89 -15.31 -13.78
N ASP A 24 -18.42 -16.45 -14.30
CA ASP A 24 -18.66 -17.81 -13.78
C ASP A 24 -17.39 -18.64 -13.48
N CYS A 25 -16.23 -18.02 -13.24
CA CYS A 25 -15.01 -18.76 -12.87
C CYS A 25 -14.99 -19.11 -11.37
N GLY A 26 -15.61 -20.23 -11.01
CA GLY A 26 -15.50 -20.83 -9.67
C GLY A 26 -14.06 -21.15 -9.27
N HIS A 27 -13.72 -20.78 -8.02
CA HIS A 27 -12.45 -20.96 -7.31
C HIS A 27 -11.18 -20.50 -8.05
N VAL A 28 -10.71 -19.31 -7.66
CA VAL A 28 -9.38 -18.78 -7.96
C VAL A 28 -8.31 -19.68 -7.33
N TYR A 29 -7.75 -20.60 -8.10
CA TYR A 29 -6.56 -21.37 -7.68
C TYR A 29 -5.33 -20.54 -8.02
N ARG A 30 -4.72 -19.91 -7.01
CA ARG A 30 -3.42 -19.23 -7.16
C ARG A 30 -2.31 -20.24 -6.95
N ASP A 31 -1.36 -20.29 -7.87
CA ASP A 31 -0.13 -21.05 -7.63
C ASP A 31 0.67 -20.37 -6.51
N PRO A 32 1.04 -21.10 -5.44
CA PRO A 32 1.85 -20.55 -4.37
C PRO A 32 3.17 -20.01 -4.93
N ILE A 33 3.60 -18.84 -4.46
CA ILE A 33 4.90 -18.28 -4.83
C ILE A 33 5.98 -19.23 -4.32
N LEU A 34 6.80 -19.79 -5.23
CA LEU A 34 7.88 -20.70 -4.83
C LEU A 34 8.87 -20.00 -3.87
N PRO A 35 9.41 -20.71 -2.86
CA PRO A 35 10.36 -20.16 -1.91
C PRO A 35 11.56 -19.45 -2.56
N ASP A 36 12.06 -19.96 -3.68
CA ASP A 36 13.18 -19.38 -4.43
C ASP A 36 12.82 -18.01 -5.06
N THR A 37 11.54 -17.81 -5.40
CA THR A 37 11.00 -16.53 -5.89
C THR A 37 10.76 -15.55 -4.73
N VAL A 38 10.41 -16.05 -3.54
CA VAL A 38 10.30 -15.24 -2.32
C VAL A 38 11.68 -14.76 -1.84
N LEU A 39 12.69 -15.63 -1.91
CA LEU A 39 14.07 -15.33 -1.52
C LEU A 39 14.74 -14.30 -2.44
N SER A 40 14.35 -14.24 -3.73
CA SER A 40 14.82 -13.20 -4.63
C SER A 40 14.10 -11.85 -4.41
N LEU A 41 12.82 -11.85 -4.04
CA LEU A 41 11.98 -10.65 -3.91
C LEU A 41 12.03 -9.96 -2.54
N GLY A 42 12.61 -10.58 -1.51
CA GLY A 42 12.82 -9.99 -0.18
C GLY A 42 11.55 -9.86 0.68
N PRO A 43 11.67 -9.42 1.96
CA PRO A 43 10.57 -9.39 2.95
C PRO A 43 9.45 -8.36 2.70
N GLN A 44 9.41 -7.72 1.53
CA GLN A 44 8.56 -6.58 1.20
C GLN A 44 7.52 -6.90 0.11
N LEU A 45 7.10 -8.17 0.06
CA LEU A 45 6.12 -8.66 -0.91
C LEU A 45 4.72 -8.10 -0.59
N ARG A 46 4.32 -7.06 -1.32
CA ARG A 46 2.95 -6.56 -1.37
C ARG A 46 2.27 -7.09 -2.62
N THR A 47 1.11 -7.72 -2.44
CA THR A 47 0.25 -8.15 -3.56
C THR A 47 -0.89 -7.17 -3.71
N SER A 48 -1.00 -6.52 -4.87
CA SER A 48 -2.17 -5.74 -5.27
C SER A 48 -2.80 -6.39 -6.49
N GLU A 49 -4.12 -6.49 -6.48
CA GLU A 49 -4.89 -6.97 -7.64
C GLU A 49 -5.33 -5.77 -8.46
N HIS A 50 -5.01 -5.81 -9.75
CA HIS A 50 -5.46 -4.82 -10.72
C HIS A 50 -6.12 -5.55 -11.89
N VAL A 51 -7.34 -5.15 -12.23
CA VAL A 51 -8.07 -5.72 -13.36
C VAL A 51 -7.56 -5.07 -14.64
N LEU A 52 -7.00 -5.89 -15.53
CA LEU A 52 -6.54 -5.48 -16.85
C LEU A 52 -7.31 -6.29 -17.90
N LEU A 53 -7.93 -5.61 -18.87
CA LEU A 53 -8.73 -6.24 -19.90
C LEU A 53 -7.82 -6.78 -21.01
N SER A 54 -7.90 -8.09 -21.28
CA SER A 54 -7.08 -8.78 -22.29
C SER A 54 -7.61 -8.59 -23.72
N THR A 55 -6.70 -8.58 -24.67
CA THR A 55 -6.95 -8.58 -26.14
C THR A 55 -6.11 -9.69 -26.78
N SER A 56 -6.46 -10.13 -28.00
CA SER A 56 -5.74 -11.15 -28.78
C SER A 56 -4.42 -10.65 -29.38
N LYS A 57 -3.57 -10.04 -28.54
CA LYS A 57 -2.35 -9.31 -28.92
C LYS A 57 -1.13 -9.90 -28.19
N ASN A 58 0.08 -9.59 -28.66
CA ASN A 58 1.32 -9.95 -27.96
C ASN A 58 1.55 -8.97 -26.82
N VAL A 59 1.35 -9.42 -25.58
CA VAL A 59 1.40 -8.52 -24.42
C VAL A 59 2.76 -8.60 -23.74
N HIS A 60 3.28 -7.45 -23.33
CA HIS A 60 4.32 -7.36 -22.31
C HIS A 60 3.92 -6.36 -21.23
N PHE A 61 4.51 -6.53 -20.06
CA PHE A 61 4.40 -5.54 -18.99
C PHE A 61 5.67 -4.72 -18.91
N SER A 62 5.52 -3.47 -18.52
CA SER A 62 6.62 -2.60 -18.13
C SER A 62 6.31 -1.94 -16.79
N LEU A 63 7.30 -1.84 -15.93
CA LEU A 63 7.23 -1.14 -14.67
C LEU A 63 7.98 0.18 -14.81
N SER A 64 7.54 1.23 -14.12
CA SER A 64 8.29 2.48 -13.99
C SER A 64 8.06 3.13 -12.63
N ILE A 65 9.06 3.87 -12.13
CA ILE A 65 8.97 4.72 -10.94
C ILE A 65 9.66 6.04 -11.31
N GLY A 66 8.88 7.09 -11.52
CA GLY A 66 9.40 8.37 -11.99
C GLY A 66 10.09 8.25 -13.35
N GLU A 67 11.37 8.64 -13.43
CA GLU A 67 12.17 8.46 -14.64
C GLU A 67 12.67 7.01 -14.82
N TYR A 68 12.78 6.23 -13.75
CA TYR A 68 13.33 4.88 -13.81
C TYR A 68 12.33 3.90 -14.44
N GLY A 69 12.76 3.15 -15.45
CA GLY A 69 11.90 2.24 -16.22
C GLY A 69 10.98 2.94 -17.24
N ASN A 70 10.90 4.27 -17.22
CA ASN A 70 10.13 5.02 -18.21
C ASN A 70 10.88 5.06 -19.55
N ARG A 71 10.20 4.71 -20.65
CA ARG A 71 10.80 4.63 -22.00
C ARG A 71 11.24 5.99 -22.55
N ALA A 72 10.56 7.06 -22.17
CA ALA A 72 10.83 8.40 -22.68
C ALA A 72 12.05 9.06 -22.03
N TYR A 73 12.38 8.70 -20.79
CA TYR A 73 13.35 9.41 -19.96
C TYR A 73 14.32 8.50 -19.17
N GLY A 74 14.20 7.18 -19.30
CA GLY A 74 14.86 6.22 -18.42
C GLY A 74 16.36 6.05 -18.66
N LYS A 75 17.12 6.12 -17.55
CA LYS A 75 18.57 5.84 -17.48
C LYS A 75 18.91 4.36 -17.23
N VAL A 76 17.91 3.51 -17.06
CA VAL A 76 18.06 2.08 -16.73
C VAL A 76 18.12 1.24 -18.01
N PRO A 77 18.92 0.15 -18.05
CA PRO A 77 18.90 -0.79 -19.17
C PRO A 77 17.47 -1.23 -19.50
N LYS A 78 17.07 -1.08 -20.77
CA LYS A 78 15.68 -1.25 -21.17
C LYS A 78 15.09 -2.63 -20.81
N CYS A 79 15.90 -3.67 -20.65
CA CYS A 79 15.40 -5.04 -20.48
C CYS A 79 15.03 -5.44 -19.05
N THR A 80 15.42 -4.68 -18.00
CA THR A 80 15.08 -5.07 -16.62
C THR A 80 13.66 -4.64 -16.25
N ALA A 81 13.22 -3.51 -16.79
CA ALA A 81 11.93 -2.90 -16.45
C ALA A 81 10.72 -3.50 -17.18
N ARG A 82 10.90 -4.56 -18.00
CA ARG A 82 9.83 -5.12 -18.83
C ARG A 82 9.93 -6.63 -19.01
N THR A 83 8.77 -7.27 -19.10
CA THR A 83 8.65 -8.71 -19.38
C THR A 83 8.90 -8.99 -20.86
N LEU A 84 9.10 -10.26 -21.20
CA LEU A 84 9.02 -10.70 -22.60
C LEU A 84 7.61 -10.47 -23.14
N SER A 85 7.54 -10.07 -24.41
CA SER A 85 6.28 -9.93 -25.14
C SER A 85 5.82 -11.31 -25.61
N VAL A 86 4.65 -11.73 -25.13
CA VAL A 86 4.12 -13.08 -25.35
C VAL A 86 2.61 -12.98 -25.56
N MET A 87 2.09 -13.76 -26.51
CA MET A 87 0.64 -13.91 -26.66
C MET A 87 0.10 -14.70 -25.44
N PRO A 88 -0.92 -14.20 -24.74
CA PRO A 88 -1.51 -14.96 -23.65
C PRO A 88 -2.12 -16.25 -24.20
N ALA A 89 -1.76 -17.39 -23.60
CA ALA A 89 -2.31 -18.68 -24.00
C ALA A 89 -3.76 -18.79 -23.53
N PHE A 90 -4.68 -19.01 -24.46
CA PHE A 90 -6.10 -19.23 -24.18
C PHE A 90 -6.46 -20.68 -24.51
N ALA A 91 -6.83 -21.45 -23.49
CA ALA A 91 -7.43 -22.77 -23.68
C ALA A 91 -8.50 -23.03 -22.61
N GLU A 92 -9.49 -23.86 -22.92
CA GLU A 92 -10.54 -24.27 -21.97
C GLU A 92 -11.30 -23.11 -21.29
N LYS A 93 -11.51 -21.98 -21.99
CA LYS A 93 -12.12 -20.75 -21.46
C LYS A 93 -11.34 -20.08 -20.31
N LYS A 94 -10.07 -20.43 -20.15
CA LYS A 94 -9.15 -19.80 -19.20
C LYS A 94 -7.97 -19.21 -19.97
N TYR A 95 -7.61 -17.98 -19.64
CA TYR A 95 -6.27 -17.51 -19.97
C TYR A 95 -5.31 -18.12 -18.96
N TYR A 96 -4.34 -18.87 -19.46
CA TYR A 96 -3.23 -19.34 -18.64
C TYR A 96 -2.29 -18.17 -18.39
N THR A 97 -1.44 -18.30 -17.36
CA THR A 97 -0.27 -17.44 -17.21
C THR A 97 0.42 -17.33 -18.58
N MET A 98 0.83 -16.12 -19.00
CA MET A 98 1.52 -16.05 -20.29
C MET A 98 2.72 -16.99 -20.24
N PRO A 99 3.01 -17.74 -21.31
CA PRO A 99 4.04 -18.75 -21.26
C PRO A 99 5.43 -18.10 -21.20
N TRP A 100 5.88 -17.77 -19.99
CA TRP A 100 7.25 -17.40 -19.66
C TRP A 100 8.06 -18.64 -19.23
N GLY A 101 7.81 -19.78 -19.88
CA GLY A 101 8.36 -21.07 -19.47
C GLY A 101 7.91 -21.47 -18.06
N ASN A 102 8.85 -21.94 -17.23
CA ASN A 102 8.60 -22.37 -15.85
C ASN A 102 8.68 -21.23 -14.81
N HIS A 103 8.72 -19.96 -15.24
CA HIS A 103 8.94 -18.82 -14.36
C HIS A 103 7.82 -17.79 -14.46
N LYS A 104 7.40 -17.24 -13.31
CA LYS A 104 6.51 -16.08 -13.28
C LYS A 104 7.23 -14.85 -13.88
N PRO A 105 6.53 -13.95 -14.59
CA PRO A 105 7.15 -12.75 -15.13
C PRO A 105 7.56 -11.80 -13.99
N VAL A 106 8.80 -11.32 -14.04
CA VAL A 106 9.32 -10.36 -13.09
C VAL A 106 9.84 -9.14 -13.84
N CYS A 107 9.45 -7.95 -13.38
CA CYS A 107 10.07 -6.68 -13.77
C CYS A 107 10.91 -6.18 -12.61
N GLU A 108 12.15 -5.76 -12.88
CA GLU A 108 13.05 -5.17 -11.89
C GLU A 108 13.56 -3.81 -12.37
N ILE A 109 13.49 -2.82 -11.49
CA ILE A 109 13.99 -1.48 -11.79
C ILE A 109 14.96 -1.07 -10.68
N PRO A 110 16.26 -1.02 -10.98
CA PRO A 110 17.19 -0.30 -10.13
C PRO A 110 16.85 1.19 -10.22
N CYS A 111 16.58 1.79 -9.07
CA CYS A 111 16.35 3.22 -8.93
C CYS A 111 17.23 3.79 -7.83
N ALA A 112 17.54 5.07 -7.97
CA ALA A 112 18.38 5.79 -7.03
C ALA A 112 17.58 7.00 -6.56
N TRP A 113 17.06 6.90 -5.34
CA TRP A 113 16.24 7.92 -4.70
C TRP A 113 16.86 8.29 -3.34
N GLU A 114 16.46 9.43 -2.80
CA GLU A 114 16.78 9.82 -1.43
C GLU A 114 16.24 8.78 -0.44
N ASP A 115 16.95 8.57 0.67
CA ASP A 115 16.42 7.75 1.75
C ASP A 115 15.34 8.47 2.56
N VAL A 116 14.09 8.21 2.17
CA VAL A 116 12.87 8.72 2.83
C VAL A 116 12.12 7.62 3.59
N SER A 117 12.81 6.54 3.97
CA SER A 117 12.18 5.36 4.58
C SER A 117 11.41 5.69 5.87
N PHE A 118 11.92 6.63 6.67
CA PHE A 118 11.23 7.10 7.87
C PHE A 118 9.92 7.85 7.54
N ARG A 119 9.92 8.73 6.52
CA ARG A 119 8.71 9.45 6.09
C ARG A 119 7.65 8.48 5.60
N MET A 120 8.06 7.52 4.78
CA MET A 120 7.20 6.47 4.25
C MET A 120 6.67 5.56 5.36
N GLY A 121 7.52 5.13 6.29
CA GLY A 121 7.12 4.31 7.43
C GLY A 121 6.01 4.95 8.27
N HIS A 122 6.18 6.22 8.65
CA HIS A 122 5.16 6.96 9.40
C HIS A 122 3.84 7.08 8.63
N SER A 123 3.90 7.47 7.35
CA SER A 123 2.72 7.58 6.48
C SER A 123 1.99 6.23 6.35
N ASN A 124 2.72 5.13 6.16
CA ASN A 124 2.18 3.79 6.00
C ASN A 124 1.43 3.33 7.24
N ILE A 125 1.98 3.58 8.43
CA ILE A 125 1.33 3.24 9.69
C ILE A 125 0.04 4.05 9.86
N LEU A 126 0.07 5.36 9.62
CA LEU A 126 -1.11 6.22 9.72
C LEU A 126 -2.25 5.75 8.79
N GLN A 127 -1.93 5.41 7.54
CA GLN A 127 -2.91 4.90 6.59
C GLN A 127 -3.44 3.52 6.97
N LYS A 128 -2.59 2.66 7.51
CA LYS A 128 -3.00 1.34 7.99
C LYS A 128 -4.02 1.46 9.12
N ILE A 129 -3.76 2.34 10.09
CA ILE A 129 -4.70 2.60 11.19
C ILE A 129 -6.01 3.17 10.63
N ALA A 130 -5.96 4.14 9.73
CA ALA A 130 -7.16 4.71 9.12
C ALA A 130 -8.01 3.66 8.36
N LYS A 131 -7.37 2.83 7.53
CA LYS A 131 -8.04 1.74 6.79
C LYS A 131 -8.67 0.72 7.76
N MET A 132 -7.98 0.39 8.85
CA MET A 132 -8.48 -0.49 9.91
C MET A 132 -9.73 0.10 10.59
N LEU A 133 -9.68 1.37 10.99
CA LEU A 133 -10.82 2.05 11.61
C LEU A 133 -12.05 2.07 10.68
N LEU A 134 -11.85 2.38 9.39
CA LEU A 134 -12.93 2.34 8.40
C LEU A 134 -13.52 0.92 8.25
N TYR A 135 -12.67 -0.10 8.23
CA TYR A 135 -13.10 -1.49 8.15
C TYR A 135 -13.99 -1.89 9.32
N TYR A 136 -13.54 -1.66 10.56
CA TYR A 136 -14.35 -1.94 11.75
C TYR A 136 -15.63 -1.11 11.81
N SER A 137 -15.58 0.17 11.39
CA SER A 137 -16.77 1.00 11.31
C SER A 137 -17.81 0.43 10.33
N GLY A 138 -17.35 -0.15 9.21
CA GLY A 138 -18.20 -0.84 8.24
C GLY A 138 -18.83 -2.10 8.82
N LEU A 139 -18.04 -2.94 9.51
CA LEU A 139 -18.55 -4.13 10.20
C LEU A 139 -19.59 -3.80 11.26
N ALA A 140 -19.34 -2.77 12.08
CA ALA A 140 -20.27 -2.32 13.10
C ALA A 140 -21.58 -1.79 12.50
N LYS A 141 -21.52 -1.02 11.39
CA LYS A 141 -22.70 -0.54 10.66
C LYS A 141 -23.52 -1.71 10.08
N LEU A 142 -22.86 -2.73 9.50
CA LEU A 142 -23.51 -3.94 8.98
C LEU A 142 -24.17 -4.80 10.07
N LYS A 143 -23.66 -4.74 11.30
CA LYS A 143 -24.19 -5.48 12.46
C LYS A 143 -25.00 -4.60 13.42
N SER A 144 -25.49 -3.45 12.95
CA SER A 144 -26.31 -2.50 13.73
C SER A 144 -27.56 -3.12 14.38
N ASN A 145 -28.11 -4.18 13.80
CA ASN A 145 -29.24 -4.94 14.38
C ASN A 145 -28.90 -5.62 15.71
N SER A 146 -27.62 -5.87 15.99
CA SER A 146 -27.13 -6.40 17.27
C SER A 146 -26.25 -5.36 17.95
N LYS A 147 -26.83 -4.60 18.88
CA LYS A 147 -26.13 -3.52 19.59
C LYS A 147 -24.83 -3.99 20.25
N ALA A 148 -24.86 -5.16 20.92
CA ALA A 148 -23.69 -5.72 21.59
C ALA A 148 -22.57 -6.10 20.61
N THR A 149 -22.92 -6.64 19.43
CA THR A 149 -21.94 -7.01 18.41
C THR A 149 -21.32 -5.77 17.77
N ALA A 150 -22.12 -4.74 17.48
CA ALA A 150 -21.61 -3.46 16.98
C ALA A 150 -20.66 -2.80 17.99
N SER A 151 -21.01 -2.80 19.29
CA SER A 151 -20.15 -2.29 20.36
C SER A 151 -18.83 -3.06 20.46
N SER A 152 -18.85 -4.40 20.30
CA SER A 152 -17.63 -5.21 20.30
C SER A 152 -16.66 -4.76 19.21
N PHE A 153 -17.13 -4.60 17.96
CA PHE A 153 -16.28 -4.12 16.86
C PHE A 153 -15.71 -2.72 17.10
N ILE A 154 -16.50 -1.83 17.72
CA ILE A 154 -16.05 -0.48 18.05
C ILE A 154 -14.95 -0.54 19.12
N VAL A 155 -15.13 -1.35 20.16
CA VAL A 155 -14.13 -1.52 21.22
C VAL A 155 -12.84 -2.12 20.65
N ASP A 156 -12.94 -3.18 19.84
CA ASP A 156 -11.79 -3.80 19.17
C ASP A 156 -11.03 -2.78 18.30
N ALA A 157 -11.76 -1.93 17.56
CA ALA A 157 -11.16 -0.89 16.73
C ALA A 157 -10.39 0.15 17.56
N ILE A 158 -10.96 0.59 18.70
CA ILE A 158 -10.33 1.57 19.59
C ILE A 158 -9.09 0.97 20.24
N GLU A 159 -9.17 -0.25 20.76
CA GLU A 159 -8.03 -0.93 21.40
C GLU A 159 -6.89 -1.12 20.40
N GLN A 160 -7.20 -1.64 19.20
CA GLN A 160 -6.21 -1.81 18.15
C GLN A 160 -5.61 -0.48 17.68
N ALA A 161 -6.43 0.59 17.57
CA ALA A 161 -5.92 1.91 17.21
C ALA A 161 -4.95 2.46 18.26
N CYS A 162 -5.26 2.32 19.54
CA CYS A 162 -4.37 2.73 20.64
C CYS A 162 -3.03 1.96 20.62
N ASP A 163 -3.07 0.65 20.40
CA ASP A 163 -1.86 -0.18 20.26
C ASP A 163 -1.01 0.25 19.07
N ASP A 164 -1.64 0.54 17.93
CA ASP A 164 -0.93 0.97 16.74
C ASP A 164 -0.42 2.43 16.86
N PHE A 165 -1.09 3.30 17.62
CA PHE A 165 -0.57 4.63 17.98
C PHE A 165 0.65 4.56 18.89
N ALA A 166 0.69 3.61 19.83
CA ALA A 166 1.88 3.37 20.64
C ALA A 166 3.07 2.95 19.75
N LYS A 167 2.86 1.98 18.83
CA LYS A 167 3.89 1.56 17.87
C LYS A 167 4.35 2.70 16.97
N LEU A 168 3.43 3.55 16.51
CA LEU A 168 3.77 4.75 15.74
C LEU A 168 4.65 5.71 16.55
N SER A 169 4.32 5.91 17.82
CA SER A 169 5.11 6.75 18.73
C SER A 169 6.53 6.20 18.89
N ASP A 170 6.68 4.89 19.12
CA ASP A 170 7.98 4.23 19.21
C ASP A 170 8.80 4.38 17.90
N CYS A 171 8.15 4.27 16.74
CA CYS A 171 8.80 4.51 15.44
C CYS A 171 9.31 5.96 15.34
N ILE A 172 8.46 6.93 15.68
CA ILE A 172 8.81 8.35 15.61
C ILE A 172 9.95 8.69 16.59
N GLU A 173 9.96 8.09 17.77
CA GLU A 173 11.02 8.27 18.76
C GLU A 173 12.36 7.73 18.26
N ARG A 174 12.38 6.53 17.66
CA ARG A 174 13.60 5.98 17.03
C ARG A 174 14.12 6.87 15.92
N ASP A 175 13.23 7.43 15.12
CA ASP A 175 13.61 8.27 13.98
C ASP A 175 13.91 9.72 14.40
N TRP A 176 13.66 10.09 15.66
CA TRP A 176 13.69 11.47 16.17
C TRP A 176 15.03 12.17 15.90
N GLU A 177 16.13 11.47 16.17
CA GLU A 177 17.50 11.94 16.01
C GLU A 177 18.18 11.46 14.72
N SER A 178 17.41 10.89 13.78
CA SER A 178 17.94 10.46 12.48
C SER A 178 18.73 11.61 11.82
N SER A 179 19.95 11.30 11.37
CA SER A 179 20.84 12.24 10.66
C SER A 179 20.23 12.74 9.34
N LEU A 180 19.29 11.98 8.78
CA LEU A 180 18.54 12.31 7.57
C LEU A 180 17.32 13.21 7.84
N SER A 181 16.96 13.43 9.12
CA SER A 181 15.78 14.21 9.49
C SER A 181 16.02 15.71 9.34
N SER A 182 15.18 16.37 8.54
CA SER A 182 15.14 17.83 8.45
C SER A 182 14.44 18.47 9.67
N SER A 183 14.47 19.81 9.74
CA SER A 183 13.68 20.56 10.72
C SER A 183 12.17 20.42 10.49
N LEU A 184 11.73 20.27 9.23
CA LEU A 184 10.31 20.09 8.89
C LEU A 184 9.82 18.72 9.33
N ASP A 185 10.62 17.68 9.16
CA ASP A 185 10.34 16.33 9.66
C ASP A 185 10.05 16.34 11.17
N ARG A 186 10.84 17.08 11.95
CA ARG A 186 10.61 17.23 13.40
C ARG A 186 9.29 17.95 13.72
N GLN A 187 8.95 19.01 12.98
CA GLN A 187 7.67 19.70 13.17
C GLN A 187 6.50 18.79 12.82
N ARG A 188 6.61 18.04 11.72
CA ARG A 188 5.61 17.09 11.29
C ARG A 188 5.40 15.97 12.30
N ARG A 189 6.47 15.39 12.84
CA ARG A 189 6.40 14.40 13.93
C ARG A 189 5.68 14.93 15.16
N ARG A 190 5.93 16.19 15.57
CA ARG A 190 5.19 16.84 16.67
C ARG A 190 3.70 16.96 16.37
N ILE A 191 3.34 17.32 15.13
CA ILE A 191 1.94 17.38 14.71
C ILE A 191 1.31 15.99 14.77
N ILE A 192 2.00 14.96 14.29
CA ILE A 192 1.51 13.57 14.35
C ILE A 192 1.31 13.15 15.81
N ILE A 193 2.32 13.26 16.67
CA ILE A 193 2.25 12.88 18.09
C ILE A 193 1.12 13.64 18.81
N SER A 194 1.06 14.97 18.66
CA SER A 194 0.00 15.76 19.31
C SER A 194 -1.40 15.43 18.78
N THR A 195 -1.52 14.99 17.53
CA THR A 195 -2.80 14.57 16.95
C THR A 195 -3.22 13.22 17.50
N ILE A 196 -2.33 12.22 17.55
CA ILE A 196 -2.66 10.89 18.07
C ILE A 196 -2.97 10.93 19.57
N VAL A 197 -2.27 11.76 20.36
CA VAL A 197 -2.58 11.94 21.78
C VAL A 197 -4.01 12.45 21.97
N LYS A 198 -4.43 13.45 21.19
CA LYS A 198 -5.82 13.94 21.21
C LYS A 198 -6.82 12.85 20.80
N MET A 199 -6.51 12.04 19.79
CA MET A 199 -7.38 10.93 19.39
C MET A 199 -7.53 9.89 20.50
N ILE A 200 -6.47 9.59 21.24
CA ILE A 200 -6.51 8.70 22.41
C ILE A 200 -7.38 9.31 23.51
N GLU A 201 -7.23 10.61 23.80
CA GLU A 201 -8.08 11.32 24.76
C GLU A 201 -9.56 11.29 24.36
N ASP A 202 -9.86 11.54 23.08
CA ASP A 202 -11.22 11.48 22.55
C ASP A 202 -11.81 10.06 22.68
N PHE A 203 -11.03 9.02 22.37
CA PHE A 203 -11.45 7.63 22.56
C PHE A 203 -11.67 7.27 24.03
N ALA A 204 -10.87 7.82 24.94
CA ALA A 204 -11.07 7.64 26.38
C ALA A 204 -12.37 8.32 26.84
N ALA A 205 -12.70 9.50 26.31
CA ALA A 205 -13.92 10.22 26.65
C ALA A 205 -15.20 9.46 26.27
N LEU A 206 -15.17 8.67 25.19
CA LEU A 206 -16.29 7.80 24.78
C LEU A 206 -16.67 6.76 25.85
N LYS A 207 -15.72 6.34 26.71
CA LYS A 207 -15.98 5.35 27.77
C LYS A 207 -16.80 5.90 28.94
N PHE A 208 -16.99 7.22 29.04
CA PHE A 208 -17.60 7.87 30.22
C PHE A 208 -19.02 8.38 30.01
N ASP A 209 -19.60 8.24 28.82
CA ASP A 209 -20.95 8.73 28.54
C ASP A 209 -22.02 7.68 28.93
N LYS A 210 -22.86 7.98 29.92
CA LYS A 210 -23.91 7.10 30.48
C LYS A 210 -25.20 7.09 29.63
N SER A 211 -25.07 7.37 28.34
CA SER A 211 -26.18 7.51 27.40
C SER A 211 -26.69 6.14 26.88
N ASP A 212 -27.84 6.12 26.18
CA ASP A 212 -28.36 4.92 25.50
C ASP A 212 -27.26 4.29 24.63
N MET A 213 -27.01 2.99 24.78
CA MET A 213 -26.00 2.24 24.03
C MET A 213 -26.09 2.47 22.52
N PHE A 214 -27.30 2.71 21.98
CA PHE A 214 -27.44 3.09 20.57
C PHE A 214 -26.79 4.44 20.24
N GLN A 215 -27.06 5.48 21.05
CA GLN A 215 -26.48 6.81 20.87
C GLN A 215 -24.97 6.79 21.10
N VAL A 216 -24.49 6.01 22.07
CA VAL A 216 -23.05 5.81 22.32
C VAL A 216 -22.37 5.16 21.12
N ASN A 217 -22.99 4.13 20.52
CA ASN A 217 -22.45 3.48 19.33
C ASN A 217 -22.44 4.43 18.12
N GLU A 218 -23.48 5.22 17.90
CA GLU A 218 -23.49 6.21 16.81
C GLU A 218 -22.39 7.28 16.98
N ALA A 219 -22.27 7.84 18.19
CA ALA A 219 -21.22 8.81 18.50
C ALA A 219 -19.82 8.20 18.35
N ALA A 220 -19.61 6.96 18.79
CA ALA A 220 -18.35 6.27 18.64
C ALA A 220 -18.03 5.98 17.16
N LEU A 221 -19.00 5.57 16.35
CA LEU A 221 -18.80 5.35 14.91
C LEU A 221 -18.44 6.63 14.16
N ASP A 222 -19.11 7.73 14.48
CA ASP A 222 -18.77 9.06 13.96
C ASP A 222 -17.35 9.45 14.38
N GLN A 223 -16.95 9.19 15.63
CA GLN A 223 -15.59 9.44 16.09
C GLN A 223 -14.55 8.56 15.38
N LEU A 224 -14.82 7.27 15.17
CA LEU A 224 -13.92 6.39 14.39
C LEU A 224 -13.73 6.91 12.97
N GLN A 225 -14.81 7.36 12.33
CA GLN A 225 -14.78 7.89 10.97
C GLN A 225 -13.99 9.20 10.89
N ARG A 226 -14.22 10.15 11.81
CA ARG A 226 -13.45 11.40 11.90
C ARG A 226 -11.97 11.16 12.16
N THR A 227 -11.67 10.22 13.07
CA THR A 227 -10.28 9.82 13.33
C THR A 227 -9.63 9.26 12.07
N ALA A 228 -10.31 8.38 11.34
CA ALA A 228 -9.78 7.83 10.09
C ALA A 228 -9.54 8.91 9.03
N GLU A 229 -10.49 9.82 8.80
CA GLU A 229 -10.35 10.95 7.88
C GLU A 229 -9.16 11.85 8.27
N ARG A 230 -9.01 12.13 9.56
CA ARG A 230 -7.90 12.94 10.06
C ARG A 230 -6.55 12.22 9.90
N LEU A 231 -6.48 10.93 10.19
CA LEU A 231 -5.29 10.10 9.97
C LEU A 231 -4.88 10.07 8.50
N LEU A 232 -5.84 9.92 7.58
CA LEU A 232 -5.57 10.00 6.14
C LEU A 232 -5.02 11.37 5.76
N ALA A 233 -5.61 12.46 6.25
CA ALA A 233 -5.14 13.81 5.99
C ALA A 233 -3.70 14.04 6.45
N ILE A 234 -3.33 13.59 7.66
CA ILE A 234 -1.96 13.73 8.17
C ILE A 234 -0.99 12.70 7.61
N SER A 235 -1.48 11.60 7.00
CA SER A 235 -0.62 10.63 6.35
C SER A 235 0.01 11.15 5.06
N ASN A 236 -0.63 12.11 4.39
CA ASN A 236 -0.12 12.68 3.14
C ASN A 236 1.20 13.44 3.39
N GLU A 237 2.31 12.83 2.98
CA GLU A 237 3.67 13.35 3.15
C GLU A 237 4.05 14.28 1.97
N PRO A 238 4.07 15.62 2.18
CA PRO A 238 4.40 16.54 1.10
C PRO A 238 5.85 16.45 0.63
N GLU A 239 6.79 16.02 1.50
CA GLU A 239 8.21 15.88 1.16
C GLU A 239 8.55 14.45 0.70
N MET A 240 7.56 13.70 0.21
CA MET A 240 7.77 12.39 -0.38
C MET A 240 8.40 12.55 -1.77
N SER A 241 9.69 12.21 -1.88
CA SER A 241 10.45 12.36 -3.12
C SER A 241 10.28 11.19 -4.09
N ILE A 242 9.91 10.01 -3.58
CA ILE A 242 9.70 8.81 -4.39
C ILE A 242 8.28 8.83 -4.97
N PRO A 243 8.11 8.80 -6.31
CA PRO A 243 6.80 8.76 -6.93
C PRO A 243 6.20 7.35 -6.89
N ASP A 244 4.90 7.26 -7.17
CA ASP A 244 4.21 5.99 -7.32
C ASP A 244 4.77 5.16 -8.47
N ALA A 245 4.72 3.84 -8.31
CA ALA A 245 5.06 2.93 -9.38
C ALA A 245 3.91 2.85 -10.40
N VAL A 246 4.26 2.70 -11.68
CA VAL A 246 3.30 2.53 -12.77
C VAL A 246 3.61 1.24 -13.49
N LEU A 247 2.67 0.29 -13.41
CA LEU A 247 2.68 -0.94 -14.18
C LEU A 247 1.86 -0.72 -15.45
N SER A 248 2.48 -0.87 -16.62
CA SER A 248 1.86 -0.69 -17.93
C SER A 248 1.80 -2.03 -18.67
N MET A 249 0.67 -2.33 -19.28
CA MET A 249 0.43 -3.46 -20.18
C MET A 249 0.45 -2.94 -21.62
N CYS A 250 1.29 -3.52 -22.46
CA CYS A 250 1.56 -2.98 -23.80
C CYS A 250 1.59 -4.07 -24.88
N ASP A 251 1.17 -3.72 -26.10
CA ASP A 251 1.42 -4.48 -27.34
C ASP A 251 2.36 -3.68 -28.24
N GLY A 252 3.61 -4.14 -28.38
CA GLY A 252 4.66 -3.36 -29.03
C GLY A 252 4.91 -2.00 -28.36
N GLU A 253 4.43 -0.92 -28.99
CA GLU A 253 4.50 0.45 -28.45
C GLU A 253 3.15 0.96 -27.93
N GLU A 254 2.06 0.23 -28.17
CA GLU A 254 0.70 0.61 -27.79
C GLU A 254 0.46 0.30 -26.31
N LEU A 255 0.04 1.30 -25.54
CA LEU A 255 -0.42 1.12 -24.15
C LEU A 255 -1.85 0.56 -24.16
N LEU A 256 -2.03 -0.65 -23.64
CA LEU A 256 -3.34 -1.31 -23.54
C LEU A 256 -4.04 -0.98 -22.22
N ALA A 257 -3.29 -0.98 -21.12
CA ALA A 257 -3.80 -0.69 -19.78
C ALA A 257 -2.66 -0.28 -18.84
N PHE A 258 -2.99 0.36 -17.73
CA PHE A 258 -2.01 0.69 -16.70
C PHE A 258 -2.62 0.63 -15.29
N ALA A 259 -1.76 0.38 -14.31
CA ALA A 259 -2.08 0.46 -12.89
C ALA A 259 -1.05 1.36 -12.20
N ARG A 260 -1.53 2.27 -11.35
CA ARG A 260 -0.69 3.09 -10.48
C ARG A 260 -0.68 2.48 -9.09
N ILE A 261 0.50 2.14 -8.61
CA ILE A 261 0.76 1.49 -7.34
C ILE A 261 1.39 2.53 -6.43
N PRO A 262 0.66 3.02 -5.41
CA PRO A 262 1.18 4.05 -4.52
C PRO A 262 2.45 3.61 -3.81
N VAL A 263 3.45 4.49 -3.68
CA VAL A 263 4.75 4.09 -3.07
C VAL A 263 4.60 3.66 -1.60
N ASN A 264 3.68 4.29 -0.89
CA ASN A 264 3.21 3.96 0.46
C ASN A 264 2.49 2.60 0.55
N GLU A 265 2.12 2.01 -0.60
CA GLU A 265 1.60 0.65 -0.66
C GLU A 265 2.70 -0.39 -0.91
N VAL A 266 3.93 0.02 -1.20
CA VAL A 266 5.11 -0.85 -1.38
C VAL A 266 5.93 -0.82 -0.10
N ASN A 267 5.93 -1.90 0.68
CA ASN A 267 6.67 -1.99 1.94
C ASN A 267 6.90 -3.44 2.33
#